data_AF-A0A848UXK9-F1
#
_entry.id   AF-A0A848UXK9-F1
#
_cell.length_a   1.000
_cell.length_b   1.000
_cell.length_c   1.000
_cell.angle_alpha   90.00
_cell.angle_beta   90.00
_cell.angle_gamma   90.00
#
_symmetry.space_group_name_H-M   'P 1'
#
loop_
_entity.id
_entity.type
_entity.pdbx_description
1 polymer ?
#
loop_
_entity_poly.entity_id
_entity_poly.type
_entity_poly.pdbx_seq_one_letter_code
_entity_poly.pdbx_strand_id
1 'polypeptide(L)' 'MKDLLEKIDLSLANLPLGNHPQNLYDPIRYILSLGGKRLRPMLVLLGYGLKNEDIESIIEPSLTVEIFHNFTLMHDDIM' A
#
# COMPACT_ATOMS: atom_id res chain seq x y z
N MET A 1 11.67 11.24 4.70
CA MET A 1 11.46 10.42 3.48
C MET A 1 11.64 8.94 3.76
N LYS A 2 12.81 8.48 4.26
CA LYS A 2 13.00 7.08 4.68
C LYS A 2 11.98 6.65 5.75
N ASP A 3 11.74 7.50 6.74
CA ASP A 3 10.79 7.22 7.83
C ASP A 3 9.34 7.04 7.32
N LEU A 4 8.95 7.77 6.27
CA LEU A 4 7.61 7.63 5.66
C LEU A 4 7.48 6.32 4.88
N LEU A 5 8.54 5.89 4.20
CA LEU A 5 8.57 4.60 3.52
C LEU A 5 8.45 3.45 4.51
N GLU A 6 9.19 3.51 5.63
CA GLU A 6 9.09 2.52 6.70
C GLU A 6 7.67 2.46 7.27
N LYS A 7 7.04 3.63 7.51
CA LYS A 7 5.65 3.68 7.95
C LYS A 7 4.68 3.09 6.93
N ILE A 8 4.84 3.37 5.64
CA ILE A 8 4.03 2.77 4.57
C ILE A 8 4.16 1.24 4.59
N ASP A 9 5.39 0.71 4.62
CA ASP A 9 5.62 -0.73 4.60
C ASP A 9 5.08 -1.42 5.86
N LEU A 10 5.25 -0.80 7.04
CA LEU A 10 4.65 -1.28 8.29
C LEU A 10 3.13 -1.26 8.24
N SER A 11 2.50 -0.21 7.70
CA SER A 11 1.04 -0.13 7.60
C SER A 11 0.48 -1.12 6.57
N LEU A 12 1.19 -1.37 5.46
CA LEU A 12 0.83 -2.41 4.49
C LEU A 12 0.88 -3.82 5.11
N ALA A 13 1.93 -4.11 5.89
CA ALA A 13 2.08 -5.40 6.56
C ALA A 13 0.98 -5.66 7.61
N ASN A 14 0.45 -4.59 8.22
CA ASN A 14 -0.56 -4.66 9.27
C ASN A 14 -2.00 -4.45 8.75
N LEU A 15 -2.23 -4.51 7.43
CA LEU A 15 -3.58 -4.39 6.89
C LEU A 15 -4.51 -5.45 7.50
N PRO A 16 -5.75 -5.08 7.88
CA PRO A 16 -6.72 -5.98 8.50
C PRO A 16 -7.36 -6.91 7.46
N LEU A 17 -6.54 -7.74 6.82
CA LEU A 17 -6.98 -8.77 5.89
C LEU A 17 -7.56 -9.96 6.67
N GLY A 18 -8.57 -10.60 6.09
CA GLY A 18 -9.15 -11.83 6.64
C GLY A 18 -8.14 -12.99 6.67
N ASN A 19 -8.48 -14.04 7.43
CA ASN A 19 -7.70 -15.27 7.49
C ASN A 19 -8.39 -16.44 6.77
N HIS A 20 -9.66 -16.29 6.39
CA HIS A 20 -10.44 -17.33 5.72
C HIS A 20 -11.37 -16.73 4.66
N PRO A 21 -11.45 -17.32 3.45
CA PRO A 21 -10.70 -18.49 3.01
C PRO A 21 -9.22 -18.18 2.71
N GLN A 22 -8.31 -19.09 3.08
CA GLN A 22 -6.85 -18.92 2.90
C GLN A 22 -6.48 -18.67 1.44
N ASN A 23 -7.07 -19.44 0.52
CA ASN A 23 -6.84 -19.31 -0.92
C ASN A 23 -7.20 -17.92 -1.50
N LEU A 24 -7.94 -17.09 -0.77
CA LEU A 24 -8.22 -15.70 -1.16
C LEU A 24 -7.22 -14.73 -0.55
N TYR A 25 -6.95 -14.84 0.75
CA TYR A 25 -6.16 -13.83 1.47
C TYR A 25 -4.64 -14.07 1.41
N ASP A 26 -4.19 -15.32 1.30
CA ASP A 26 -2.76 -15.62 1.22
C ASP A 26 -2.11 -15.05 -0.06
N PRO A 27 -2.72 -15.15 -1.25
CA PRO A 27 -2.21 -14.48 -2.45
C PRO A 27 -2.13 -12.95 -2.31
N ILE A 28 -3.12 -12.34 -1.65
CA ILE A 28 -3.13 -10.89 -1.39
C ILE A 28 -1.97 -10.50 -0.46
N ARG A 29 -1.75 -11.25 0.62
CA ARG A 29 -0.60 -11.04 1.52
C ARG A 29 0.71 -11.22 0.78
N TYR A 30 0.82 -12.26 -0.04
CA TYR A 30 2.00 -12.55 -0.83
C TYR A 30 2.34 -11.39 -1.77
N ILE A 31 1.41 -10.93 -2.62
CA ILE A 31 1.72 -9.89 -3.60
C ILE A 31 2.11 -8.56 -2.94
N LEU A 32 1.44 -8.18 -1.84
CA LEU A 32 1.77 -6.97 -1.08
C LEU A 32 3.15 -7.07 -0.38
N SER A 33 3.59 -8.28 -0.04
CA SER A 33 4.88 -8.56 0.62
C SER A 33 6.09 -8.53 -0.31
N LEU A 34 5.90 -8.57 -1.64
CA LEU A 34 6.98 -8.55 -2.63
C LEU A 34 7.79 -7.24 -2.65
N GLY A 35 7.42 -6.27 -1.81
CA GLY A 35 8.08 -4.98 -1.69
C GLY A 35 7.75 -4.07 -2.88
N GLY A 36 8.62 -3.09 -3.12
CA GLY A 36 8.47 -2.14 -4.21
C GLY A 36 9.05 -0.77 -3.86
N LYS A 37 9.05 0.15 -4.83
CA LYS A 37 9.54 1.52 -4.61
C LYS A 37 8.56 2.40 -3.83
N ARG A 38 7.31 1.92 -3.64
CA ARG A 38 6.20 2.64 -2.99
C ARG A 38 6.00 4.06 -3.53
N LEU A 39 6.25 4.26 -4.83
CA LEU A 39 6.21 5.58 -5.45
C LEU A 39 4.80 6.21 -5.37
N ARG A 40 3.75 5.39 -5.54
CA ARG A 40 2.36 5.85 -5.57
C ARG A 40 1.87 6.38 -4.23
N PRO A 41 1.93 5.63 -3.11
CA PRO A 41 1.54 6.17 -1.81
C PRO A 41 2.39 7.37 -1.43
N MET A 42 3.70 7.35 -1.73
CA MET A 42 4.57 8.52 -1.53
C MET A 42 4.11 9.77 -2.28
N LEU A 43 3.68 9.64 -3.53
CA LEU A 43 3.15 10.77 -4.30
C LEU A 43 1.85 11.32 -3.70
N VAL A 44 0.99 10.46 -3.16
CA VAL A 44 -0.23 10.89 -2.45
C VAL A 44 0.14 11.69 -1.19
N LEU A 45 1.06 11.19 -0.37
CA LEU A 45 1.57 11.85 0.82
C LEU A 45 2.17 13.23 0.50
N LEU A 46 3.05 13.28 -0.49
CA LEU A 46 3.70 14.53 -0.92
C LEU A 46 2.69 15.52 -1.49
N GLY A 47 1.73 15.05 -2.28
CA GLY A 47 0.66 15.89 -2.82
C GLY A 47 -0.20 16.52 -1.73
N TYR A 48 -0.57 15.75 -0.71
CA TYR A 48 -1.29 16.27 0.46
C TYR A 48 -0.43 17.28 1.25
N GLY A 49 0.87 17.01 1.37
CA GLY A 49 1.85 17.87 2.02
C GLY A 49 2.07 19.24 1.39
N LEU A 50 1.61 19.46 0.15
CA LEU A 50 1.70 20.77 -0.50
C LEU A 50 0.79 21.82 0.16
N LYS A 51 -0.25 21.39 0.88
CA LYS A 51 -1.25 22.26 1.51
C LYS A 51 -1.49 21.99 3.00
N ASN A 52 -0.96 20.89 3.52
CA ASN A 52 -1.17 20.45 4.89
C ASN A 52 0.17 20.04 5.53
N GLU A 53 0.33 20.26 6.82
CA GLU A 53 1.56 19.93 7.55
C GLU A 53 1.56 18.49 8.07
N ASP A 54 0.38 17.96 8.43
CA ASP A 54 0.22 16.61 8.97
C ASP A 54 0.08 15.55 7.86
N ILE A 55 1.17 15.29 7.16
CA ILE A 55 1.23 14.32 6.06
C ILE A 55 0.93 12.89 6.56
N GLU A 56 1.27 12.58 7.81
CA GLU A 56 1.14 11.23 8.35
C GLU A 56 -0.32 10.83 8.62
N SER A 57 -1.20 11.82 8.86
CA SER A 57 -2.64 11.59 9.03
C SER A 57 -3.30 10.85 7.87
N ILE A 58 -2.71 10.90 6.67
CA ILE A 58 -3.25 10.26 5.47
C ILE A 58 -2.46 9.03 5.00
N ILE A 59 -1.62 8.43 5.86
CA ILE A 59 -0.89 7.20 5.54
C ILE A 59 -1.87 6.10 5.11
N GLU A 60 -2.89 5.78 5.90
CA GLU A 60 -3.86 4.73 5.56
C GLU A 60 -4.59 5.02 4.24
N PRO A 61 -5.16 6.22 4.00
CA PRO A 61 -5.70 6.59 2.70
C PRO A 61 -4.71 6.39 1.53
N SER A 62 -3.44 6.74 1.72
CA SER A 62 -2.42 6.62 0.68
C SER A 62 -2.19 5.17 0.23
N LEU A 63 -2.38 4.19 1.13
CA LEU A 63 -2.21 2.76 0.82
C LEU A 63 -3.23 2.26 -0.19
N THR A 64 -4.42 2.88 -0.26
CA THR A 64 -5.48 2.48 -1.20
C THR A 64 -4.97 2.46 -2.64
N VAL A 65 -4.11 3.44 -3.00
CA VAL A 65 -3.52 3.53 -4.35
C VAL A 65 -2.53 2.40 -4.61
N GLU A 66 -1.76 1.99 -3.60
CA GLU A 66 -0.83 0.86 -3.71
C GLU A 66 -1.57 -0.49 -3.78
N ILE A 67 -2.63 -0.66 -2.99
CA ILE A 67 -3.49 -1.85 -3.03
C ILE A 67 -4.14 -1.98 -4.40
N PHE A 68 -4.72 -0.89 -4.90
CA PHE A 68 -5.34 -0.86 -6.23
C PHE A 68 -4.31 -1.16 -7.33
N HIS A 69 -3.09 -0.64 -7.21
CA HIS A 69 -2.03 -0.96 -8.15
C HIS A 69 -1.64 -2.45 -8.13
N ASN A 70 -1.50 -3.07 -6.96
CA ASN A 70 -1.19 -4.49 -6.87
C ASN A 70 -2.34 -5.35 -7.42
N PHE A 71 -3.59 -4.90 -7.24
CA PHE A 71 -4.73 -5.49 -7.92
C PHE A 71 -4.56 -5.45 -9.44
N THR A 72 -4.24 -4.31 -10.04
CA THR A 72 -4.06 -4.24 -11.51
C THR A 72 -2.90 -5.11 -11.98
N LEU A 73 -1.76 -5.15 -11.26
CA LEU A 73 -0.63 -6.01 -11.61
C LEU A 73 -1.01 -7.50 -11.64
N MET A 74 -1.73 -7.97 -10.62
CA MET A 74 -2.19 -9.35 -10.57
C MET A 74 -3.10 -9.71 -11.74
N HIS A 75 -3.95 -8.78 -12.17
CA HIS A 75 -4.82 -8.97 -13.33
C HIS A 75 -4.04 -8.93 -14.65
N ASP A 76 -3.06 -8.03 -14.77
CA ASP A 76 -2.18 -7.93 -15.94
C ASP A 76 -1.33 -9.20 -16.13
N ASP A 77 -0.90 -9.86 -15.05
CA ASP A 77 -0.11 -11.11 -15.10
C ASP A 77 -0.92 -12.33 -15.59
N ILE A 78 -2.25 -12.29 -15.50
CA ILE A 78 -3.15 -13.38 -15.89
C ILE A 78 -3.68 -13.22 -17.32
N MET A 79 -3.76 -11.97 -17.82
CA MET A 79 -4.24 -11.65 -19.17
C MET A 79 -3.30 -12.16 -20.26
#